data_AF-A0A3P8G4N2-F1
#
_entry.id   AF-A0A3P8G4N2-F1
#
_cell.length_a   1.000
_cell.length_b   1.000
_cell.length_c   1.000
_cell.angle_alpha   90.00
_cell.angle_beta   90.00
_cell.angle_gamma   90.00
#
_symmetry.space_group_name_H-M   'P 1'
#
loop_
_entity.id
_entity.type
_entity.pdbx_description
1 polymer ?
#
loop_
_entity_poly.entity_id
_entity_poly.type
_entity_poly.pdbx_seq_one_letter_code
_entity_poly.pdbx_strand_id
1 'polypeptide(L)'
;MNAFSPLSSTSAGFIPVSIERIDLSSNPLSSIPVLSGLRDINGQELPHTVQFAIEQGSDSSKRPPTKPLPQSILGFFPNDEVKIALLSFLKLYLSRYDSKPRGESLLPYYTTVSQLVFSVSPENRFPNSQNVSFTARVEIQNGSDQPTTAYLTTSRLNQAYFLRSRNLLRCRDQSRRRDMVVRGSLAIAHFLDELPTTEHQLESLSVDVAFHSVSINYFYLVLVTTENSAIDVS
;
A
#
# COMPACT_ATOMS: atom_id res chain seq x y z
N MET A 1 45.89 18.52 14.69
CA MET A 1 45.39 17.28 15.30
C MET A 1 44.53 16.57 14.27
N ASN A 2 44.92 15.35 13.92
CA ASN A 2 44.39 14.55 12.83
C ASN A 2 43.01 13.96 13.19
N ALA A 3 42.17 13.75 12.18
CA ALA A 3 41.22 12.63 12.18
C ALA A 3 41.24 11.96 10.81
N PHE A 4 41.34 10.63 10.87
CA PHE A 4 41.61 9.66 9.82
C PHE A 4 40.43 9.46 8.85
N SER A 5 40.76 9.10 7.60
CA SER A 5 39.87 8.55 6.57
C SER A 5 39.41 7.11 6.90
N PRO A 6 38.43 6.56 6.15
CA PRO A 6 38.86 5.68 5.06
C PRO A 6 38.11 5.87 3.73
N LEU A 7 38.78 5.40 2.68
CA LEU A 7 38.49 5.47 1.26
C LEU A 7 37.18 4.78 0.86
N SER A 8 36.44 5.35 -0.10
CA SER A 8 35.47 4.61 -0.91
C SER A 8 36.03 4.33 -2.30
N SER A 9 35.74 3.12 -2.75
CA SER A 9 36.29 2.42 -3.89
C SER A 9 35.84 2.97 -5.25
N THR A 10 36.78 3.02 -6.18
CA THR A 10 36.59 3.25 -7.62
C THR A 10 35.69 2.17 -8.25
N SER A 11 34.51 2.57 -8.73
CA SER A 11 33.85 1.90 -9.85
C SER A 11 33.87 2.86 -11.03
N ALA A 12 34.69 2.57 -12.05
CA ALA A 12 34.75 3.34 -13.27
C ALA A 12 33.39 3.26 -14.00
N GLY A 13 32.55 4.28 -13.80
CA GLY A 13 31.30 4.45 -14.52
C GLY A 13 31.58 4.98 -15.92
N PHE A 14 31.11 4.26 -16.95
CA PHE A 14 31.02 4.78 -18.30
C PHE A 14 30.14 6.03 -18.30
N ILE A 15 30.72 7.19 -18.60
CA ILE A 15 29.97 8.43 -18.84
C ILE A 15 29.52 8.38 -20.31
N PRO A 16 28.21 8.33 -20.62
CA PRO A 16 27.75 8.45 -21.99
C PRO A 16 28.08 9.85 -22.52
N VAL A 17 28.80 9.93 -23.63
CA VAL A 17 29.18 11.20 -24.28
C VAL A 17 28.21 11.45 -25.43
N SER A 18 27.43 12.52 -25.34
CA SER A 18 26.59 12.99 -26.45
C SER A 18 27.41 13.85 -27.40
N ILE A 19 27.44 13.50 -28.69
CA ILE A 19 28.18 14.24 -29.73
C ILE A 19 27.23 15.25 -30.37
N GLU A 20 27.46 16.53 -30.11
CA GLU A 20 26.60 17.62 -30.62
C GLU A 20 27.12 18.27 -31.92
N ARG A 21 28.40 18.09 -32.25
CA ARG A 21 29.05 18.71 -33.41
C ARG A 21 29.99 17.73 -34.11
N ILE A 22 30.02 17.76 -35.44
CA ILE A 22 30.95 16.92 -36.21
C ILE A 22 31.48 17.68 -37.44
N ASP A 23 32.76 17.49 -37.76
CA ASP A 23 33.39 17.97 -38.99
C ASP A 23 33.84 16.77 -39.83
N LEU A 24 33.23 16.64 -40.99
CA LEU A 24 33.44 15.58 -41.98
C LEU A 24 33.96 16.15 -43.30
N SER A 25 34.37 17.43 -43.35
CA SER A 25 34.81 18.12 -44.57
C SER A 25 35.96 17.43 -45.33
N SER A 26 36.76 16.63 -44.64
CA SER A 26 37.89 15.86 -45.21
C SER A 26 37.60 14.36 -45.39
N ASN A 27 36.37 13.90 -45.14
CA ASN A 27 36.00 12.48 -45.22
C ASN A 27 35.27 12.14 -46.54
N PRO A 28 35.69 11.09 -47.27
CA PRO A 28 35.07 10.69 -48.54
C PRO A 28 33.69 10.02 -48.39
N LEU A 29 33.21 9.79 -47.16
CA LEU A 29 31.95 9.10 -46.82
C LEU A 29 30.82 10.08 -46.46
N SER A 30 30.59 11.10 -47.29
CA SER A 30 29.63 12.19 -47.03
C SER A 30 28.14 11.79 -47.06
N SER A 31 27.82 10.51 -47.26
CA SER A 31 26.46 9.99 -47.48
C SER A 31 25.89 9.16 -46.31
N ILE A 32 26.50 9.20 -45.13
CA ILE A 32 26.04 8.44 -43.96
C ILE A 32 24.83 9.14 -43.31
N PRO A 33 23.78 8.40 -42.89
CA PRO A 33 22.63 8.99 -42.20
C PRO A 33 23.07 9.75 -40.93
N VAL A 34 22.50 10.94 -40.76
CA VAL A 34 22.82 11.88 -39.67
C VAL A 34 22.43 11.29 -38.31
N LEU A 35 23.33 11.45 -37.33
CA LEU A 35 23.09 11.04 -35.94
C LEU A 35 21.99 11.91 -35.30
N SER A 36 21.05 11.28 -34.60
CA SER A 36 20.00 11.97 -33.85
C SER A 36 20.58 12.84 -32.74
N GLY A 37 20.21 14.12 -32.68
CA GLY A 37 20.67 15.07 -31.64
C GLY A 37 21.90 15.91 -32.02
N LEU A 38 22.42 15.75 -33.24
CA LEU A 38 23.52 16.55 -33.76
C LEU A 38 23.03 17.96 -34.11
N ARG A 39 23.72 18.99 -33.62
CA ARG A 39 23.34 20.39 -33.81
C ARG A 39 24.03 20.99 -35.02
N ASP A 40 25.32 20.67 -35.21
CA ASP A 40 26.14 21.30 -36.26
C ASP A 40 26.96 20.26 -37.05
N ILE A 41 26.94 20.34 -38.40
CA ILE A 41 27.83 19.59 -39.30
C ILE A 41 28.67 20.58 -40.10
N ASN A 42 30.00 20.41 -40.10
CA ASN A 42 30.96 21.25 -40.86
C ASN A 42 30.78 22.76 -40.60
N GLY A 43 30.36 23.13 -39.39
CA GLY A 43 30.08 24.53 -39.02
C GLY A 43 28.76 25.09 -39.54
N GLN A 44 27.88 24.29 -40.15
CA GLN A 44 26.50 24.67 -40.44
C GLN A 44 25.53 24.08 -39.40
N GLU A 45 24.70 24.95 -38.82
CA GLU A 45 23.63 24.54 -37.91
C GLU A 45 22.55 23.75 -38.68
N LEU A 46 22.21 22.57 -38.16
CA LEU A 46 21.14 21.73 -38.68
C LEU A 46 19.78 22.25 -38.20
N PRO A 47 18.72 22.15 -39.03
CA PRO A 47 17.37 22.46 -38.59
C PRO A 47 16.99 21.60 -37.38
N HIS A 48 16.38 22.21 -36.35
CA HIS A 48 15.89 21.48 -35.20
C HIS A 48 14.98 20.33 -35.65
N THR A 49 15.37 19.09 -35.33
CA THR A 49 14.56 17.92 -35.63
C THR A 49 13.20 18.08 -34.94
N VAL A 50 12.11 17.93 -35.69
CA VAL A 50 10.74 18.01 -35.18
C VAL A 50 10.58 16.93 -34.10
N GLN A 51 10.63 17.32 -32.82
CA GLN A 51 10.35 16.42 -31.71
C GLN A 51 8.83 16.33 -31.54
N PHE A 52 8.26 15.17 -31.89
CA PHE A 52 6.87 14.91 -31.53
C PHE A 52 6.78 14.76 -30.01
N ALA A 53 5.74 15.31 -29.38
CA ALA A 53 5.57 15.29 -27.92
C ALA A 53 5.59 13.88 -27.28
N ILE A 54 5.44 12.84 -28.10
CA ILE A 54 5.52 11.42 -27.72
C ILE A 54 6.98 10.95 -27.57
N GLU A 55 7.94 11.59 -28.25
CA GLU A 55 9.37 11.22 -28.28
C GLU A 55 10.21 11.87 -27.17
N GLN A 56 9.64 12.80 -26.38
CA GLN A 56 10.24 13.26 -25.13
C GLN A 56 10.42 12.12 -24.08
N GLY A 57 9.94 10.90 -24.38
CA GLY A 57 10.14 9.70 -23.58
C GLY A 57 11.17 8.71 -24.11
N SER A 58 11.86 8.96 -25.23
CA SER A 58 12.80 8.00 -25.83
C SER A 58 14.21 8.55 -26.04
N ASP A 59 14.70 9.35 -25.09
CA ASP A 59 16.13 9.50 -24.88
C ASP A 59 16.56 8.35 -23.97
N SER A 60 17.29 7.35 -24.48
CA SER A 60 17.66 6.15 -23.71
C SER A 60 18.56 6.45 -22.50
N SER A 61 18.93 7.72 -22.28
CA SER A 61 19.66 8.23 -21.11
C SER A 61 18.80 9.07 -20.15
N LYS A 62 17.58 9.49 -20.53
CA LYS A 62 16.69 10.30 -19.68
C LYS A 62 15.30 9.68 -19.67
N ARG A 63 15.06 8.92 -18.60
CA ARG A 63 13.74 8.44 -18.18
C ARG A 63 12.72 9.57 -18.39
N PRO A 64 11.54 9.32 -19.01
CA PRO A 64 10.51 10.34 -19.13
C PRO A 64 10.26 10.96 -17.74
N PRO A 65 9.98 12.27 -17.63
CA PRO A 65 9.71 12.89 -16.34
C PRO A 65 8.53 12.16 -15.70
N THR A 66 8.85 11.29 -14.75
CA THR A 66 7.85 10.53 -14.03
C THR A 66 7.07 11.54 -13.21
N LYS A 67 5.84 11.84 -13.64
CA LYS A 67 4.93 12.68 -12.86
C LYS A 67 4.86 12.07 -11.46
N PRO A 68 5.27 12.79 -10.40
CA PRO A 68 5.28 12.22 -9.06
C PRO A 68 3.84 11.86 -8.69
N LEU A 69 3.67 10.71 -8.05
CA LEU A 69 2.41 10.36 -7.43
C LEU A 69 2.05 11.44 -6.39
N PRO A 70 0.75 11.69 -6.15
CA PRO A 70 0.34 12.50 -5.01
C PRO A 70 0.97 11.95 -3.71
N GLN A 71 1.28 12.85 -2.79
CA GLN A 71 1.80 12.44 -1.48
C GLN A 71 0.75 11.61 -0.74
N SER A 72 1.18 10.51 -0.12
CA SER A 72 0.33 9.71 0.76
C SER A 72 0.03 10.51 2.02
N ILE A 73 -1.25 10.55 2.42
CA ILE A 73 -1.70 11.17 3.67
C ILE A 73 -2.10 10.09 4.67
N LEU A 74 -2.01 10.41 5.97
CA LEU A 74 -2.39 9.51 7.05
C LEU A 74 -3.81 9.85 7.51
N GLY A 75 -4.80 9.24 6.87
CA GLY A 75 -6.21 9.48 7.18
C GLY A 75 -6.74 10.82 6.63
N PHE A 76 -8.07 10.92 6.56
CA PHE A 76 -8.78 12.09 6.10
C PHE A 76 -10.10 12.28 6.86
N PHE A 77 -10.33 13.51 7.33
CA PHE A 77 -11.59 13.93 7.94
C PHE A 77 -12.06 15.24 7.31
N PRO A 78 -13.37 15.40 7.05
CA PRO A 78 -13.89 16.62 6.43
C PRO A 78 -13.86 17.83 7.37
N ASN A 79 -14.03 17.61 8.68
CA ASN A 79 -14.00 18.64 9.72
C ASN A 79 -13.68 18.01 11.08
N ASP A 80 -13.36 18.86 12.07
CA ASP A 80 -12.99 18.42 13.42
C ASP A 80 -14.16 17.82 14.20
N GLU A 81 -15.40 18.23 13.93
CA GLU A 81 -16.58 17.68 14.59
C GLU A 81 -16.76 16.19 14.25
N VAL A 82 -16.71 15.85 12.96
CA VAL A 82 -16.74 14.47 12.47
C VAL A 82 -15.54 13.70 12.98
N LYS A 83 -14.36 14.32 13.01
CA LYS A 83 -13.15 13.68 13.55
C LYS A 83 -13.31 13.30 15.02
N ILE A 84 -13.71 14.24 15.87
CA ILE A 84 -13.86 14.02 17.31
C ILE A 84 -14.95 12.97 17.57
N ALA A 85 -16.10 13.09 16.90
CA ALA A 85 -17.20 12.14 17.04
C ALA A 85 -16.80 10.73 16.61
N LEU A 86 -16.18 10.59 15.43
CA LEU A 86 -15.80 9.28 14.87
C LEU A 86 -14.67 8.63 15.68
N LEU A 87 -13.65 9.39 16.10
CA LEU A 87 -12.59 8.84 16.94
C LEU A 87 -13.12 8.43 18.32
N SER A 88 -14.04 9.18 18.91
CA SER A 88 -14.68 8.81 20.18
C SER A 88 -15.50 7.52 20.04
N PHE A 89 -16.27 7.42 18.95
CA PHE A 89 -16.99 6.19 18.60
C PHE A 89 -16.05 5.00 18.43
N LEU A 90 -14.99 5.14 17.62
CA LEU A 90 -14.04 4.06 17.33
C LEU A 90 -13.32 3.59 18.59
N LYS A 91 -12.90 4.51 19.47
CA LYS A 91 -12.30 4.16 20.76
C LYS A 91 -13.24 3.29 21.59
N LEU A 92 -14.50 3.68 21.72
CA LEU A 92 -15.48 2.92 22.50
C LEU A 92 -15.84 1.59 21.82
N TYR A 93 -16.01 1.60 20.50
CA TYR A 93 -16.34 0.40 19.73
C TYR A 93 -15.22 -0.64 19.81
N LEU A 94 -13.96 -0.24 19.58
CA LEU A 94 -12.81 -1.14 19.64
C LEU A 94 -12.54 -1.63 21.07
N SER A 95 -12.71 -0.77 22.08
CA SER A 95 -12.64 -1.18 23.48
C SER A 95 -13.67 -2.26 23.83
N ARG A 96 -14.90 -2.15 23.32
CA ARG A 96 -15.92 -3.19 23.46
C ARG A 96 -15.64 -4.42 22.61
N TYR A 97 -15.04 -4.23 21.44
CA TYR A 97 -14.63 -5.32 20.56
C TYR A 97 -13.58 -6.23 21.22
N ASP A 98 -12.65 -5.66 21.96
CA ASP A 98 -11.59 -6.41 22.64
C ASP A 98 -12.05 -7.00 24.00
N SER A 99 -13.22 -6.59 24.50
CA SER A 99 -13.82 -7.13 25.71
C SER A 99 -14.62 -8.42 25.47
N LYS A 100 -14.69 -9.30 26.48
CA LYS A 100 -15.57 -10.48 26.47
C LYS A 100 -16.79 -10.29 27.39
N PRO A 101 -17.99 -10.77 27.01
CA PRO A 101 -18.33 -11.35 25.70
C PRO A 101 -18.43 -10.28 24.61
N ARG A 102 -17.81 -10.55 23.44
CA ARG A 102 -17.69 -9.56 22.35
C ARG A 102 -19.05 -9.35 21.69
N GLY A 103 -19.76 -10.44 21.41
CA GLY A 103 -21.06 -10.40 20.75
C GLY A 103 -22.07 -9.52 21.48
N GLU A 104 -22.26 -9.75 22.78
CA GLU A 104 -23.22 -8.98 23.59
C GLU A 104 -22.82 -7.51 23.71
N SER A 105 -21.53 -7.23 23.91
CA SER A 105 -21.00 -5.87 24.04
C SER A 105 -21.21 -5.04 22.76
N LEU A 106 -21.21 -5.70 21.61
CA LEU A 106 -21.38 -5.06 20.30
C LEU A 106 -22.81 -5.09 19.76
N LEU A 107 -23.70 -5.89 20.34
CA LEU A 107 -25.09 -6.04 19.89
C LEU A 107 -25.81 -4.68 19.69
N PRO A 108 -25.67 -3.66 20.56
CA PRO A 108 -26.35 -2.38 20.40
C PRO A 108 -25.91 -1.54 19.20
N TYR A 109 -24.75 -1.85 18.58
CA TYR A 109 -24.24 -1.11 17.42
C TYR A 109 -24.85 -1.56 16.10
N TYR A 110 -25.62 -2.65 16.11
CA TYR A 110 -26.21 -3.24 14.92
C TYR A 110 -27.74 -3.27 15.02
N THR A 111 -28.38 -3.16 13.87
CA THR A 111 -29.84 -3.25 13.74
C THR A 111 -30.23 -4.53 13.00
N THR A 112 -31.53 -4.79 12.89
CA THR A 112 -32.06 -5.94 12.13
C THR A 112 -31.71 -5.90 10.64
N VAL A 113 -31.43 -4.71 10.09
CA VAL A 113 -31.05 -4.53 8.68
C VAL A 113 -29.54 -4.46 8.46
N SER A 114 -28.74 -4.46 9.54
CA SER A 114 -27.28 -4.45 9.44
C SER A 114 -26.76 -5.68 8.71
N GLN A 115 -25.70 -5.50 7.94
CA GLN A 115 -25.03 -6.57 7.21
C GLN A 115 -23.53 -6.49 7.49
N LEU A 116 -22.91 -7.66 7.68
CA LEU A 116 -21.47 -7.79 7.86
C LEU A 116 -20.92 -8.80 6.84
N VAL A 117 -19.79 -8.43 6.26
CA VAL A 117 -19.02 -9.26 5.34
C VAL A 117 -17.56 -9.25 5.79
N PHE A 118 -16.95 -10.42 5.77
CA PHE A 118 -15.55 -10.60 6.11
C PHE A 118 -14.77 -11.06 4.87
N SER A 119 -13.58 -10.53 4.64
CA SER A 119 -12.73 -10.93 3.52
C SER A 119 -11.27 -10.90 3.93
N VAL A 120 -10.53 -11.92 3.51
CA VAL A 120 -9.11 -12.10 3.77
C VAL A 120 -8.34 -11.94 2.45
N SER A 121 -7.22 -11.23 2.49
CA SER A 121 -6.30 -11.17 1.36
C SER A 121 -5.66 -12.55 1.15
N PRO A 122 -5.76 -13.16 -0.04
CA PRO A 122 -5.17 -14.46 -0.29
C PRO A 122 -3.64 -14.36 -0.23
N GLU A 123 -3.00 -15.44 0.20
CA GLU A 123 -1.56 -15.59 0.09
C GLU A 123 -1.18 -15.60 -1.41
N ASN A 124 -0.41 -14.61 -1.86
CA ASN A 124 -0.02 -14.47 -3.25
C ASN A 124 1.20 -15.36 -3.52
N ARG A 125 0.98 -16.66 -3.71
CA ARG A 125 2.04 -17.59 -4.13
C ARG A 125 2.32 -17.39 -5.61
N PHE A 126 3.21 -16.45 -5.95
CA PHE A 126 3.78 -16.39 -7.29
C PHE A 126 4.78 -17.55 -7.44
N PRO A 127 4.64 -18.43 -8.45
CA PRO A 127 5.46 -19.63 -8.56
C PRO A 127 6.96 -19.39 -8.80
N ASN A 128 7.38 -18.20 -9.25
CA ASN A 128 8.77 -17.89 -9.62
C ASN A 128 9.36 -16.63 -8.97
N SER A 129 8.71 -16.04 -7.95
CA SER A 129 9.27 -14.91 -7.21
C SER A 129 9.49 -15.32 -5.77
N GLN A 130 10.71 -15.15 -5.26
CA GLN A 130 11.05 -15.41 -3.86
C GLN A 130 10.02 -14.74 -2.95
N ASN A 131 9.19 -15.56 -2.28
CA ASN A 131 8.31 -15.25 -1.16
C ASN A 131 8.04 -13.75 -0.88
N VAL A 132 7.32 -13.08 -1.78
CA VAL A 132 6.76 -11.76 -1.46
C VAL A 132 5.35 -11.98 -0.91
N SER A 133 5.26 -12.63 0.25
CA SER A 133 4.13 -12.37 1.14
C SER A 133 4.07 -10.85 1.32
N PHE A 134 2.88 -10.26 1.26
CA PHE A 134 2.70 -8.81 1.47
C PHE A 134 3.06 -8.51 2.93
N THR A 135 4.35 -8.33 3.20
CA THR A 135 4.88 -8.10 4.53
C THR A 135 4.96 -6.60 4.73
N ALA A 136 4.01 -6.02 5.47
CA ALA A 136 4.19 -4.63 5.87
C ALA A 136 5.32 -4.57 6.89
N ARG A 137 6.40 -3.86 6.54
CA ARG A 137 7.51 -3.60 7.45
C ARG A 137 7.11 -2.49 8.41
N VAL A 138 7.10 -2.77 9.70
CA VAL A 138 6.81 -1.80 10.77
C VAL A 138 8.06 -1.67 11.63
N GLU A 139 8.52 -0.44 11.83
CA GLU A 139 9.62 -0.15 12.75
C GLU A 139 9.03 0.15 14.13
N ILE A 140 9.27 -0.77 15.07
CA ILE A 140 8.83 -0.63 16.46
C ILE A 140 9.99 0.01 17.22
N GLN A 141 9.80 1.25 17.67
CA GLN A 141 10.71 1.88 18.63
C GLN A 141 10.46 1.28 20.02
N ASN A 142 11.29 0.31 20.40
CA ASN A 142 11.40 -0.10 21.79
C ASN A 142 12.36 0.88 22.51
N GLY A 143 12.21 1.06 23.81
CA GLY A 143 13.04 1.97 24.64
C GLY A 143 14.54 1.62 24.73
N SER A 144 15.04 0.71 23.89
CA SER A 144 16.45 0.46 23.60
C SER A 144 16.79 1.13 22.27
N ASP A 145 17.93 1.81 22.15
CA ASP A 145 18.40 2.59 21.00
C ASP A 145 18.45 1.90 19.61
N GLN A 146 17.92 0.68 19.45
CA GLN A 146 17.76 0.01 18.15
C GLN A 146 16.28 -0.22 17.78
N PRO A 147 15.81 0.32 16.64
CA PRO A 147 14.46 0.06 16.15
C PRO A 147 14.32 -1.41 15.76
N THR A 148 13.35 -2.11 16.38
CA THR A 148 13.05 -3.50 16.04
C THR A 148 12.15 -3.51 14.81
N THR A 149 12.61 -4.09 13.70
CA THR A 149 11.81 -4.22 12.47
C THR A 149 10.90 -5.44 12.57
N ALA A 150 9.58 -5.22 12.64
CA ALA A 150 8.56 -6.26 12.56
C ALA A 150 8.01 -6.38 11.13
N TYR A 151 7.71 -7.60 10.69
CA TYR A 151 7.08 -7.88 9.40
C TYR A 151 5.66 -8.40 9.63
N LEU A 152 4.65 -7.63 9.26
CA LEU A 152 3.24 -8.03 9.35
C LEU A 152 2.89 -8.91 8.13
N THR A 153 2.66 -10.20 8.35
CA THR A 153 2.37 -11.15 7.26
C THR A 153 0.96 -11.73 7.41
N THR A 154 0.18 -11.75 6.33
CA THR A 154 -1.14 -12.43 6.32
C THR A 154 -1.04 -13.95 6.17
N SER A 155 0.16 -14.51 6.02
CA SER A 155 0.41 -15.94 5.80
C SER A 155 0.20 -16.82 7.03
N ARG A 156 -0.02 -16.23 8.21
CA ARG A 156 -0.23 -16.94 9.48
C ARG A 156 -1.67 -16.90 10.01
N LEU A 157 -2.63 -16.45 9.20
CA LEU A 157 -4.03 -16.41 9.61
C LEU A 157 -4.58 -17.83 9.78
N ASN A 158 -5.37 -18.04 10.85
CA ASN A 158 -6.03 -19.32 11.10
C ASN A 158 -7.02 -19.67 9.96
N GLN A 159 -7.16 -20.97 9.66
CA GLN A 159 -8.13 -21.51 8.71
C GLN A 159 -9.56 -20.99 8.92
N ALA A 160 -9.95 -20.69 10.18
CA ALA A 160 -11.24 -20.11 10.51
C ALA A 160 -11.53 -18.81 9.72
N TYR A 161 -10.54 -17.93 9.55
CA TYR A 161 -10.68 -16.71 8.77
C TYR A 161 -10.91 -16.98 7.29
N PHE A 162 -10.25 -17.99 6.73
CA PHE A 162 -10.39 -18.36 5.32
C PHE A 162 -11.75 -19.00 5.02
N LEU A 163 -12.31 -19.77 5.95
CA LEU A 163 -13.64 -20.38 5.78
C LEU A 163 -14.74 -19.31 5.65
N ARG A 164 -14.59 -18.19 6.36
CA ARG A 164 -15.55 -17.06 6.35
C ARG A 164 -15.19 -15.94 5.35
N SER A 165 -14.11 -16.09 4.58
CA SER A 165 -13.61 -15.06 3.63
C SER A 165 -14.42 -14.96 2.33
N ARG A 166 -15.21 -13.89 2.18
CA ARG A 166 -16.01 -13.60 0.98
C ARG A 166 -15.21 -12.78 -0.03
N ASN A 167 -14.39 -13.47 -0.82
CA ASN A 167 -13.70 -12.88 -1.96
C ASN A 167 -14.41 -13.22 -3.28
N LEU A 168 -15.09 -12.25 -3.89
CA LEU A 168 -15.89 -12.44 -5.11
C LEU A 168 -15.06 -12.83 -6.33
N LEU A 169 -13.78 -12.47 -6.38
CA LEU A 169 -12.86 -12.85 -7.46
C LEU A 169 -12.53 -14.35 -7.42
N ARG A 170 -12.60 -14.99 -6.24
CA ARG A 170 -12.17 -16.39 -6.03
C ARG A 170 -13.34 -17.35 -5.81
N CYS A 171 -14.40 -16.91 -5.13
CA CYS A 171 -15.59 -17.74 -4.92
C CYS A 171 -16.50 -17.61 -6.14
N ARG A 172 -16.65 -18.66 -6.96
CA ARG A 172 -17.56 -18.66 -8.14
C ARG A 172 -19.00 -19.03 -7.81
N ASP A 173 -19.20 -19.80 -6.74
CA ASP A 173 -20.52 -20.29 -6.31
C ASP A 173 -21.40 -19.15 -5.77
N GLN A 174 -22.57 -18.96 -6.38
CA GLN A 174 -23.52 -17.91 -6.02
C GLN A 174 -24.21 -18.15 -4.68
N SER A 175 -24.57 -19.39 -4.35
CA SER A 175 -25.21 -19.72 -3.08
C SER A 175 -24.25 -19.48 -1.93
N ARG A 176 -23.02 -19.98 -2.06
CA ARG A 176 -21.95 -19.71 -1.09
C ARG A 176 -21.72 -18.20 -0.90
N ARG A 177 -21.70 -17.40 -1.97
CA ARG A 177 -21.56 -15.92 -1.85
C ARG A 177 -22.68 -15.26 -1.06
N ARG A 178 -23.91 -15.79 -1.11
CA ARG A 178 -25.08 -15.28 -0.39
C ARG A 178 -25.05 -15.66 1.08
N ASP A 179 -24.57 -16.87 1.38
CA ASP A 179 -24.49 -17.42 2.74
C ASP A 179 -23.37 -16.77 3.56
N MET A 180 -22.34 -16.25 2.90
CA MET A 180 -21.23 -15.52 3.54
C MET A 180 -21.56 -14.06 3.90
N VAL A 181 -22.81 -13.62 3.70
CA VAL A 181 -23.28 -12.31 4.17
C VAL A 181 -24.04 -12.52 5.48
N VAL A 182 -23.48 -12.03 6.58
CA VAL A 182 -24.11 -12.09 7.90
C VAL A 182 -25.14 -10.97 7.99
N ARG A 183 -26.39 -11.29 8.35
CA ARG A 183 -27.51 -10.33 8.35
C ARG A 183 -28.19 -10.29 9.70
N GLY A 184 -28.46 -9.08 10.17
CA GLY A 184 -29.14 -8.81 11.43
C GLY A 184 -28.19 -8.79 12.63
N SER A 185 -28.53 -7.98 13.62
CA SER A 185 -27.71 -7.71 14.80
C SER A 185 -27.30 -8.97 15.57
N LEU A 186 -28.22 -9.91 15.80
CA LEU A 186 -27.93 -11.14 16.53
C LEU A 186 -26.95 -12.05 15.78
N ALA A 187 -27.11 -12.21 14.47
CA ALA A 187 -26.20 -13.02 13.66
C ALA A 187 -24.80 -12.39 13.58
N ILE A 188 -24.74 -11.05 13.51
CA ILE A 188 -23.48 -10.30 13.54
C ILE A 188 -22.79 -10.47 14.90
N ALA A 189 -23.52 -10.29 16.00
CA ALA A 189 -22.99 -10.48 17.35
C ALA A 189 -22.42 -11.89 17.55
N HIS A 190 -23.17 -12.92 17.16
CA HIS A 190 -22.71 -14.30 17.20
C HIS A 190 -21.46 -14.52 16.33
N PHE A 191 -21.46 -14.01 15.10
CA PHE A 191 -20.31 -14.11 14.19
C PHE A 191 -19.05 -13.46 14.78
N LEU A 192 -19.18 -12.29 15.41
CA LEU A 192 -18.05 -11.60 16.02
C LEU A 192 -17.51 -12.36 17.25
N ASP A 193 -18.38 -13.03 18.00
CA ASP A 193 -17.99 -13.85 19.16
C ASP A 193 -17.19 -15.11 18.77
N GLU A 194 -17.42 -15.65 17.57
CA GLU A 194 -16.63 -16.77 17.00
C GLU A 194 -15.20 -16.37 16.62
N LEU A 195 -14.92 -15.08 16.43
CA LEU A 195 -13.59 -14.62 16.01
C LEU A 195 -12.59 -14.69 17.17
N PRO A 196 -11.31 -14.97 16.90
CA PRO A 196 -10.25 -14.92 17.91
C PRO A 196 -10.26 -13.61 18.70
N THR A 197 -9.82 -13.68 19.95
CA THR A 197 -9.63 -12.49 20.77
C THR A 197 -8.56 -11.59 20.19
N THR A 198 -8.81 -10.30 20.23
CA THR A 198 -7.97 -9.27 19.64
C THR A 198 -7.62 -8.21 20.67
N GLU A 199 -6.53 -7.52 20.41
CA GLU A 199 -6.18 -6.26 21.07
C GLU A 199 -5.78 -5.27 19.96
N HIS A 200 -6.44 -4.12 19.93
CA HIS A 200 -6.21 -3.11 18.90
C HIS A 200 -5.26 -2.00 19.38
N GLN A 201 -4.23 -1.71 18.59
CA GLN A 201 -3.28 -0.63 18.88
C GLN A 201 -3.81 0.70 18.34
N LEU A 202 -4.46 1.48 19.21
CA LEU A 202 -5.12 2.74 18.81
C LEU A 202 -4.14 3.79 18.25
N GLU A 203 -2.85 3.69 18.57
CA GLU A 203 -1.78 4.53 18.04
C GLU A 203 -1.53 4.30 16.54
N SER A 204 -1.86 3.10 16.04
CA SER A 204 -1.74 2.74 14.62
C SER A 204 -2.98 3.05 13.78
N LEU A 205 -4.04 3.60 14.42
CA LEU A 205 -5.32 3.87 13.80
C LEU A 205 -5.20 4.98 12.74
N SER A 206 -5.60 4.67 11.51
CA SER A 206 -5.79 5.66 10.45
C SER A 206 -7.17 5.51 9.83
N VAL A 207 -7.85 6.65 9.64
CA VAL A 207 -9.26 6.68 9.25
C VAL A 207 -9.42 7.62 8.06
N ASP A 208 -10.09 7.15 7.01
CA ASP A 208 -10.44 7.94 5.84
C ASP A 208 -11.96 8.04 5.73
N VAL A 209 -12.52 9.24 5.92
CA VAL A 209 -13.95 9.50 5.70
C VAL A 209 -14.19 9.68 4.20
N ALA A 210 -14.70 8.63 3.56
CA ALA A 210 -14.98 8.59 2.13
C ALA A 210 -16.21 9.40 1.73
N PHE A 211 -17.19 9.49 2.63
CA PHE A 211 -18.43 10.23 2.39
C PHE A 211 -19.00 10.73 3.72
N HIS A 212 -19.42 12.00 3.73
CA HIS A 212 -20.07 12.63 4.86
C HIS A 212 -21.36 13.31 4.40
N SER A 213 -22.44 13.03 5.12
CA SER A 213 -23.73 13.70 4.96
C SER A 213 -24.39 13.85 6.33
N VAL A 214 -25.49 14.61 6.37
CA VAL A 214 -26.28 14.83 7.61
C VAL A 214 -26.80 13.51 8.19
N SER A 215 -27.09 12.51 7.36
CA SER A 215 -27.71 11.25 7.80
C SER A 215 -26.74 10.08 7.87
N ILE A 216 -25.71 10.05 7.02
CA ILE A 216 -24.85 8.88 6.84
C ILE A 216 -23.40 9.30 6.67
N ASN A 217 -22.50 8.54 7.29
CA ASN A 217 -21.06 8.64 7.12
C ASN A 217 -20.52 7.29 6.62
N TYR A 218 -19.71 7.31 5.56
CA TYR A 218 -18.92 6.17 5.12
C TYR A 218 -17.45 6.47 5.38
N PHE A 219 -16.77 5.56 6.06
CA PHE A 219 -15.36 5.67 6.37
C PHE A 219 -14.65 4.34 6.19
N TYR A 220 -13.37 4.42 5.89
CA TYR A 220 -12.43 3.31 5.91
C TYR A 220 -11.58 3.43 7.16
N LEU A 221 -11.27 2.29 7.77
CA LEU A 221 -10.41 2.19 8.92
C LEU A 221 -9.26 1.23 8.58
N VAL A 222 -8.03 1.68 8.81
CA VAL A 222 -6.83 0.85 8.77
C VAL A 222 -6.20 0.87 10.15
N LEU A 223 -5.92 -0.32 10.69
CA LEU A 223 -5.52 -0.52 12.08
C LEU A 223 -4.72 -1.81 12.20
N VAL A 224 -3.76 -1.82 13.11
CA VAL A 224 -3.02 -3.03 13.51
C VAL A 224 -3.68 -3.64 14.75
N THR A 225 -3.84 -4.96 14.73
CA THR A 225 -4.35 -5.74 15.86
C THR A 225 -3.43 -6.92 16.13
N THR A 226 -3.34 -7.29 17.40
CA THR A 226 -2.71 -8.52 17.86
C THR A 226 -3.77 -9.52 18.28
N GLU A 227 -3.61 -10.78 17.87
CA GLU A 227 -4.47 -11.85 18.35
C GLU A 227 -3.96 -12.35 19.70
N ASN A 228 -4.83 -12.27 20.70
CA ASN A 228 -4.60 -12.90 21.99
C ASN A 228 -5.05 -14.36 21.84
N SER A 229 -4.19 -15.19 21.24
CA SER A 229 -4.43 -16.64 21.24
C SER A 229 -4.48 -17.11 22.69
N ALA A 230 -5.57 -17.77 23.08
CA ALA A 230 -5.52 -18.64 24.24
C ALA A 230 -4.39 -19.63 23.96
N ILE A 231 -3.33 -19.58 24.77
CA ILE A 231 -2.40 -20.69 24.85
C ILE A 231 -3.28 -21.84 25.34
N ASP A 232 -3.61 -22.76 24.44
CA ASP A 232 -4.24 -24.01 24.80
C ASP A 232 -3.16 -24.80 25.55
N VAL A 233 -3.06 -24.55 26.85
CA VAL A 233 -2.27 -25.37 27.77
C VAL A 233 -3.11 -26.62 28.02
N SER A 234 -3.07 -27.53 27.04
CA SER A 234 -3.49 -28.92 27.20
C SER A 234 -2.38 -29.73 27.85
#